data_AF-A0AAV4XL59-F1
#
_entry.id   AF-A0AAV4XL59-F1
#
_cell.length_a   1.000
_cell.length_b   1.000
_cell.length_c   1.000
_cell.angle_alpha   90.00
_cell.angle_beta   90.00
_cell.angle_gamma   90.00
#
_symmetry.space_group_name_H-M   'P 1'
#
loop_
_entity.id
_entity.type
_entity.pdbx_description
1 polymer ?
#
loop_
_entity_poly.entity_id
_entity_poly.type
_entity_poly.pdbx_seq_one_letter_code
_entity_poly.pdbx_strand_id
1 'polypeptide(L)'
;MSVDASDKMLKYALKERWNRRNEDAFNNWVIEEANWLTLPDDIHKPKEGFDAVICLGNSFAHLFDLKGDMSDIKLAIKNFHEMIKPNGYLLIDHRNYDYTLKNGKTPAQSIYYNSKHVKDIKTSMFYLGKKPMMVILDYVMDISELVGSFDRTDSEYTKKGRYHGIPVDHFRLSYYPHRLESFTGVLKKYLEKTVSMKSLAISSL
;
A
#
# COMPACT_ATOMS: atom_id res chain seq x y z
N MET A 1 -11.19 10.51 5.46
CA MET A 1 -9.84 11.09 5.45
C MET A 1 -8.89 10.10 4.80
N SER A 2 -7.89 10.57 4.08
CA SER A 2 -6.83 9.75 3.49
C SER A 2 -5.46 10.35 3.79
N VAL A 3 -4.48 9.52 4.10
CA VAL A 3 -3.10 9.95 4.37
C VAL A 3 -2.10 9.03 3.70
N ASP A 4 -0.93 9.58 3.37
CA ASP A 4 0.22 8.85 2.83
C ASP A 4 1.50 9.61 3.21
N ALA A 5 2.63 8.91 3.29
CA ALA A 5 3.94 9.55 3.50
C ALA A 5 4.59 9.98 2.18
N SER A 6 4.05 9.54 1.03
CA SER A 6 4.55 9.90 -0.30
C SER A 6 3.77 11.07 -0.89
N ASP A 7 4.36 12.25 -0.82
CA ASP A 7 3.92 13.46 -1.52
C ASP A 7 3.67 13.22 -3.03
N LYS A 8 4.53 12.42 -3.66
CA LYS A 8 4.44 12.05 -5.07
C LYS A 8 3.16 11.28 -5.40
N MET A 9 2.67 10.46 -4.47
CA MET A 9 1.41 9.74 -4.60
C MET A 9 0.22 10.61 -4.19
N LEU A 10 0.32 11.35 -3.07
CA LEU A 10 -0.70 12.30 -2.61
C LEU A 10 -1.09 13.33 -3.66
N LYS A 11 -0.10 13.80 -4.45
CA LYS A 11 -0.33 14.71 -5.58
C LYS A 11 -1.50 14.27 -6.46
N TYR A 12 -1.65 12.98 -6.75
CA TYR A 12 -2.73 12.49 -7.62
C TYR A 12 -4.09 12.49 -6.90
N ALA A 13 -4.13 12.15 -5.62
CA ALA A 13 -5.35 12.23 -4.82
C ALA A 13 -5.83 13.68 -4.66
N LEU A 14 -4.91 14.61 -4.41
CA LEU A 14 -5.19 16.05 -4.31
C LEU A 14 -5.71 16.62 -5.63
N LYS A 15 -5.11 16.23 -6.77
CA LYS A 15 -5.61 16.60 -8.09
C LYS A 15 -7.03 16.08 -8.35
N GLU A 16 -7.29 14.82 -8.00
CA GLU A 16 -8.63 14.23 -8.14
C GLU A 16 -9.66 15.00 -7.29
N ARG A 17 -9.32 15.30 -6.03
CA ARG A 17 -10.16 16.11 -5.15
C ARG A 17 -10.45 17.48 -5.74
N TRP A 18 -9.42 18.17 -6.24
CA TRP A 18 -9.56 19.50 -6.83
C TRP A 18 -10.47 19.51 -8.06
N ASN A 19 -10.32 18.51 -8.93
CA ASN A 19 -11.09 18.42 -10.17
C ASN A 19 -12.57 18.14 -9.89
N ARG A 20 -12.88 17.44 -8.80
CA ARG A 20 -14.24 17.11 -8.37
C ARG A 20 -14.73 17.97 -7.21
N ARG A 21 -14.06 19.08 -6.89
CA ARG A 21 -14.35 19.92 -5.71
C ARG A 21 -15.76 20.51 -5.65
N ASN A 22 -16.48 20.55 -6.77
CA ASN A 22 -17.87 21.01 -6.81
C ASN A 22 -18.87 19.92 -6.36
N GLU A 23 -18.40 18.68 -6.18
CA GLU A 23 -19.17 17.60 -5.57
C GLU A 23 -18.92 17.61 -4.06
N ASP A 24 -19.99 17.72 -3.26
CA ASP A 24 -19.88 17.83 -1.79
C ASP A 24 -19.04 16.71 -1.16
N ALA A 25 -19.13 15.48 -1.70
CA ALA A 25 -18.36 14.34 -1.22
C ALA A 25 -16.84 14.56 -1.36
N PHE A 26 -16.40 15.17 -2.47
CA PHE A 26 -14.98 15.46 -2.72
C PHE A 26 -14.54 16.75 -2.03
N ASN A 27 -15.42 17.74 -1.94
CA ASN A 27 -15.13 18.97 -1.20
C ASN A 27 -14.84 18.69 0.27
N ASN A 28 -15.58 17.76 0.88
CA ASN A 28 -15.41 17.35 2.28
C ASN A 28 -14.33 16.27 2.47
N TRP A 29 -13.68 15.80 1.40
CA TRP A 29 -12.64 14.77 1.50
C TRP A 29 -11.32 15.36 2.03
N VAL A 30 -10.98 15.01 3.28
CA VAL A 30 -9.69 15.40 3.88
C VAL A 30 -8.56 14.51 3.38
N ILE A 31 -7.47 15.11 2.90
CA ILE A 31 -6.25 14.47 2.41
C ILE A 31 -5.07 15.19 3.05
N GLU A 32 -4.22 14.48 3.77
CA GLU A 32 -3.04 15.03 4.46
C GLU A 32 -1.82 14.12 4.30
N GLU A 33 -0.64 14.65 4.59
CA GLU A 33 0.58 13.84 4.73
C GLU A 33 0.67 13.26 6.14
N ALA A 34 1.01 11.97 6.25
CA ALA A 34 1.27 11.33 7.54
C ALA A 34 2.13 10.07 7.39
N ASN A 35 2.86 9.73 8.45
CA ASN A 35 3.69 8.53 8.51
C ASN A 35 3.16 7.59 9.59
N TRP A 36 3.07 6.29 9.29
CA TRP A 36 2.53 5.31 10.26
C TRP A 36 3.31 5.26 11.58
N LEU A 37 4.59 5.62 11.58
CA LEU A 37 5.42 5.64 12.81
C LEU A 37 5.14 6.84 13.72
N THR A 38 4.58 7.93 13.17
CA THR A 38 4.26 9.19 13.88
C THR A 38 2.79 9.57 13.74
N LEU A 39 1.94 8.65 13.26
CA LEU A 39 0.55 8.92 12.89
C LEU A 39 -0.28 9.66 13.96
N PRO A 40 -0.17 9.36 15.27
CA PRO A 40 -0.92 10.10 16.29
C PRO A 40 -0.51 11.57 16.43
N ASP A 41 0.73 11.90 16.06
CA ASP A 41 1.26 13.27 16.07
C ASP A 41 0.97 13.99 14.74
N ASP A 42 0.87 13.24 13.64
CA ASP A 42 0.67 13.79 12.29
C ASP A 42 -0.80 14.18 12.02
N ILE A 43 -1.78 13.45 12.58
CA ILE A 43 -3.20 13.68 12.32
C ILE A 43 -4.07 13.79 13.57
N HIS A 44 -5.01 14.73 13.51
CA HIS A 44 -6.11 14.80 14.46
C HIS A 44 -7.18 13.78 14.08
N LYS A 45 -7.34 12.75 14.91
CA LYS A 45 -8.49 11.84 14.82
C LYS A 45 -9.75 12.50 15.42
N PRO A 46 -10.96 12.10 14.99
CA PRO A 46 -12.20 12.45 15.70
C PRO A 46 -12.12 12.08 17.18
N LYS A 47 -12.90 12.75 18.06
CA LYS A 47 -12.81 12.59 19.52
C LYS A 47 -12.79 11.13 19.99
N GLU A 48 -13.59 10.27 19.34
CA GLU A 48 -13.68 8.85 19.66
C GLU A 48 -12.79 7.96 18.79
N GLY A 49 -12.14 8.48 17.76
CA GLY A 49 -11.43 7.73 16.72
C GLY A 49 -12.28 7.48 15.46
N PHE A 50 -11.71 6.79 14.48
CA PHE A 50 -12.38 6.40 13.23
C PHE A 50 -13.14 5.08 13.39
N ASP A 51 -14.26 4.93 12.68
CA ASP A 51 -15.00 3.66 12.61
C ASP A 51 -14.17 2.52 12.03
N ALA A 52 -13.33 2.85 11.04
CA ALA A 52 -12.43 1.91 10.41
C ALA A 52 -11.15 2.61 9.95
N VAL A 53 -10.03 1.88 10.02
CA VAL A 53 -8.76 2.21 9.37
C VAL A 53 -8.46 1.14 8.34
N ILE A 54 -8.01 1.57 7.16
CA ILE A 54 -7.81 0.70 5.99
C ILE A 54 -6.38 0.87 5.47
N CYS A 55 -5.63 -0.23 5.38
CA CYS A 55 -4.27 -0.29 4.81
C CYS A 55 -4.18 -1.50 3.87
N LEU A 56 -4.62 -1.31 2.63
CA LEU A 56 -4.74 -2.37 1.62
C LEU A 56 -3.72 -2.22 0.48
N GLY A 57 -3.69 -3.21 -0.39
CA GLY A 57 -2.89 -3.18 -1.62
C GLY A 57 -1.43 -3.53 -1.38
N ASN A 58 -1.14 -4.31 -0.33
CA ASN A 58 0.21 -4.68 0.12
C ASN A 58 1.08 -3.48 0.54
N SER A 59 0.45 -2.35 0.87
CA SER A 59 1.14 -1.11 1.23
C SER A 59 2.00 -1.29 2.47
N PHE A 60 1.49 -1.98 3.50
CA PHE A 60 2.19 -2.15 4.78
C PHE A 60 3.56 -2.83 4.64
N ALA A 61 3.71 -3.70 3.65
CA ALA A 61 4.96 -4.40 3.38
C ALA A 61 6.09 -3.46 2.91
N HIS A 62 5.83 -2.18 2.64
CA HIS A 62 6.89 -1.19 2.41
C HIS A 62 7.60 -0.74 3.69
N LEU A 63 7.06 -1.04 4.88
CA LEU A 63 7.73 -0.77 6.14
C LEU A 63 8.68 -1.92 6.50
N PHE A 64 9.98 -1.64 6.47
CA PHE A 64 11.02 -2.65 6.74
C PHE A 64 11.33 -2.81 8.23
N ASP A 65 11.52 -4.05 8.66
CA ASP A 65 12.14 -4.39 9.95
C ASP A 65 13.67 -4.29 9.84
N LEU A 66 14.19 -3.07 9.80
CA LEU A 66 15.64 -2.83 9.70
C LEU A 66 16.39 -3.17 10.99
N LYS A 67 15.73 -3.04 12.15
CA LYS A 67 16.28 -3.34 13.48
C LYS A 67 16.30 -4.84 13.79
N GLY A 68 15.43 -5.61 13.16
CA GLY A 68 15.35 -7.06 13.29
C GLY A 68 14.42 -7.56 14.41
N ASP A 69 13.85 -6.65 15.20
CA ASP A 69 13.02 -6.92 16.38
C ASP A 69 11.51 -6.61 16.16
N MET A 70 11.15 -6.22 14.94
CA MET A 70 9.81 -5.81 14.50
C MET A 70 9.28 -4.56 15.22
N SER A 71 10.13 -3.76 15.86
CA SER A 71 9.70 -2.59 16.66
C SER A 71 8.92 -1.57 15.83
N ASP A 72 9.40 -1.22 14.64
CA ASP A 72 8.73 -0.22 13.77
C ASP A 72 7.38 -0.74 13.25
N ILE A 73 7.32 -2.03 12.90
CA ILE A 73 6.06 -2.70 12.50
C ILE A 73 5.04 -2.70 13.66
N LYS A 74 5.50 -3.04 14.86
CA LYS A 74 4.68 -3.02 16.08
C LYS A 74 4.19 -1.61 16.41
N LEU A 75 5.05 -0.60 16.25
CA LEU A 75 4.70 0.80 16.48
C LEU A 75 3.65 1.28 15.48
N ALA A 76 3.83 1.01 14.19
CA ALA A 76 2.85 1.37 13.17
C ALA A 76 1.47 0.73 13.42
N ILE A 77 1.42 -0.55 13.81
CA ILE A 77 0.16 -1.24 14.15
C ILE A 77 -0.48 -0.64 15.41
N LYS A 78 0.33 -0.31 16.43
CA LYS A 78 -0.15 0.38 17.63
C LYS A 78 -0.76 1.74 17.28
N ASN A 79 -0.10 2.50 16.43
CA ASN A 79 -0.56 3.81 15.98
C ASN A 79 -1.86 3.70 15.17
N PHE A 80 -2.01 2.68 14.31
CA PHE A 80 -3.30 2.40 13.65
C PHE A 80 -4.39 2.10 14.66
N HIS A 81 -4.14 1.24 15.64
CA HIS A 81 -5.12 0.92 16.67
C HIS A 81 -5.54 2.16 17.46
N GLU A 82 -4.60 3.07 17.75
CA GLU A 82 -4.90 4.33 18.43
C GLU A 82 -5.83 5.24 17.60
N MET A 83 -5.80 5.16 16.27
CA MET A 83 -6.70 5.92 15.42
C MET A 83 -8.14 5.36 15.41
N ILE A 84 -8.36 4.13 15.86
CA ILE A 84 -9.65 3.43 15.76
C ILE A 84 -10.46 3.63 17.04
N LYS A 85 -11.77 3.85 16.87
CA LYS A 85 -12.70 3.93 17.99
C LYS A 85 -12.92 2.58 18.69
N PRO A 86 -13.41 2.54 19.93
CA PRO A 86 -13.84 1.28 20.54
C PRO A 86 -14.82 0.52 19.64
N ASN A 87 -14.56 -0.77 19.40
CA ASN A 87 -15.30 -1.63 18.46
C ASN A 87 -15.22 -1.24 16.97
N GLY A 88 -14.30 -0.36 16.58
CA GLY A 88 -14.00 -0.10 15.19
C GLY A 88 -13.13 -1.21 14.55
N TYR A 89 -12.82 -1.04 13.27
CA TYR A 89 -12.17 -2.08 12.46
C TYR A 89 -10.80 -1.64 11.93
N LEU A 90 -9.82 -2.55 11.95
CA LEU A 90 -8.61 -2.44 11.13
C LEU A 90 -8.70 -3.44 9.98
N LEU A 91 -8.71 -2.93 8.75
CA LEU A 91 -8.59 -3.74 7.53
C LEU A 91 -7.19 -3.55 6.97
N ILE A 92 -6.34 -4.56 7.12
CA ILE A 92 -4.95 -4.54 6.66
C ILE A 92 -4.64 -5.82 5.90
N ASP A 93 -3.86 -5.70 4.82
CA ASP A 93 -3.43 -6.83 4.02
C ASP A 93 -1.92 -6.87 3.78
N HIS A 94 -1.48 -8.02 3.28
CA HIS A 94 -0.17 -8.20 2.66
C HIS A 94 -0.28 -9.30 1.60
N ARG A 95 0.65 -9.34 0.64
CA ARG A 95 0.80 -10.45 -0.31
C ARG A 95 1.13 -11.74 0.43
N ASN A 96 0.83 -12.88 -0.20
CA ASN A 96 1.21 -14.19 0.32
C ASN A 96 2.73 -14.43 0.15
N TYR A 97 3.53 -13.85 1.05
CA TYR A 97 4.98 -14.02 1.04
C TYR A 97 5.41 -15.43 1.41
N ASP A 98 4.59 -16.22 2.12
CA ASP A 98 4.89 -17.64 2.34
C ASP A 98 4.96 -18.40 1.00
N TYR A 99 4.04 -18.13 0.07
CA TYR A 99 4.12 -18.64 -1.30
C TYR A 99 5.34 -18.09 -2.04
N THR A 100 5.56 -16.77 -2.03
CA THR A 100 6.68 -16.15 -2.75
C THR A 100 8.03 -16.70 -2.29
N LEU A 101 8.25 -16.79 -0.98
CA LEU A 101 9.49 -17.30 -0.40
C LEU A 101 9.71 -18.79 -0.72
N LYS A 102 8.63 -19.58 -0.78
CA LYS A 102 8.71 -21.01 -1.12
C LYS A 102 8.99 -21.25 -2.60
N ASN A 103 8.37 -20.47 -3.49
CA ASN A 103 8.39 -20.73 -4.94
C ASN A 103 9.34 -19.83 -5.72
N GLY A 104 9.91 -18.81 -5.08
CA GLY A 104 10.81 -17.84 -5.72
C GLY A 104 10.14 -16.93 -6.76
N LYS A 105 8.81 -16.91 -6.81
CA LYS A 105 8.04 -16.10 -7.77
C LYS A 105 6.82 -15.49 -7.12
N THR A 106 6.45 -14.31 -7.58
CA THR A 106 5.23 -13.61 -7.18
C THR A 106 4.21 -13.68 -8.32
N PRO A 107 2.95 -14.05 -8.04
CA PRO A 107 1.90 -14.00 -9.06
C PRO A 107 1.74 -12.59 -9.63
N ALA A 108 1.69 -12.50 -10.97
CA ALA A 108 1.50 -11.24 -11.68
C ALA A 108 0.10 -10.66 -11.46
N GLN A 109 -0.90 -11.55 -11.33
CA GLN A 109 -2.27 -11.15 -11.06
C GLN A 109 -2.40 -10.56 -9.64
N SER A 110 -3.09 -9.44 -9.55
CA SER A 110 -3.47 -8.80 -8.29
C SER A 110 -4.98 -8.61 -8.28
N ILE A 111 -5.61 -8.91 -7.13
CA ILE A 111 -7.02 -8.61 -6.90
C ILE A 111 -7.32 -7.10 -6.88
N TYR A 112 -6.29 -6.28 -6.65
CA TYR A 112 -6.40 -4.82 -6.62
C TYR A 112 -5.96 -4.16 -7.93
N TYR A 113 -5.01 -4.78 -8.62
CA TYR A 113 -4.34 -4.19 -9.77
C TYR A 113 -4.45 -5.14 -10.97
N ASN A 114 -5.59 -5.11 -11.64
CA ASN A 114 -5.79 -5.87 -12.87
C ASN A 114 -5.43 -5.02 -14.09
N SER A 115 -4.14 -4.70 -14.22
CA SER A 115 -3.63 -3.91 -15.34
C SER A 115 -3.21 -4.82 -16.49
N LYS A 116 -3.80 -4.60 -17.66
CA LYS A 116 -3.36 -5.23 -18.93
C LYS A 116 -1.95 -4.82 -19.37
N HIS A 117 -1.39 -3.80 -18.72
CA HIS A 117 -0.09 -3.24 -19.04
C HIS A 117 1.05 -3.93 -18.28
N VAL A 118 0.81 -4.84 -17.33
CA VAL A 118 1.89 -5.60 -16.68
C VAL A 118 2.30 -6.75 -17.60
N LYS A 119 3.50 -6.69 -18.17
CA LYS A 119 4.05 -7.76 -19.02
C LYS A 119 4.75 -8.86 -18.22
N ASP A 120 5.57 -8.45 -17.26
CA ASP A 120 6.38 -9.37 -16.46
C ASP A 120 6.64 -8.79 -15.05
N ILE A 121 6.87 -9.68 -14.09
CA ILE A 121 7.35 -9.32 -12.75
C ILE A 121 8.50 -10.25 -12.38
N LYS A 122 9.72 -9.74 -12.41
CA LYS A 122 10.88 -10.50 -11.95
C LYS A 122 10.97 -10.37 -10.42
N THR A 123 10.99 -11.52 -9.75
CA THR A 123 11.05 -11.59 -8.29
C THR A 123 12.48 -11.91 -7.87
N SER A 124 13.09 -11.03 -7.08
CA SER A 124 14.36 -11.31 -6.39
C SER A 124 14.13 -11.38 -4.89
N MET A 125 14.85 -12.26 -4.20
CA MET A 125 14.73 -12.42 -2.75
C MET A 125 16.11 -12.23 -2.11
N PHE A 126 16.17 -11.37 -1.11
CA PHE A 126 17.38 -11.13 -0.34
C PHE A 126 17.26 -11.76 1.05
N TYR A 127 18.24 -12.60 1.37
CA TYR A 127 18.33 -13.31 2.65
C TYR A 127 19.57 -12.84 3.41
N LEU A 128 19.40 -12.59 4.71
CA LEU A 128 20.50 -12.45 5.65
C LEU A 128 20.65 -13.78 6.40
N GLY A 129 21.60 -14.60 5.98
CA GLY A 129 21.69 -15.99 6.41
C GLY A 129 20.44 -16.77 5.98
N LYS A 130 19.68 -17.31 6.93
CA LYS A 130 18.40 -18.00 6.67
C LYS A 130 17.17 -17.10 6.80
N LYS A 131 17.32 -15.84 7.24
CA LYS A 131 16.21 -14.91 7.45
C LYS A 131 15.91 -14.17 6.14
N PRO A 132 14.70 -14.26 5.57
CA PRO A 132 14.31 -13.44 4.43
C PRO A 132 14.15 -11.99 4.89
N MET A 133 14.87 -11.08 4.25
CA MET A 133 14.90 -9.66 4.64
C MET A 133 14.13 -8.78 3.66
N MET A 134 14.10 -9.16 2.38
CA MET A 134 13.46 -8.36 1.34
C MET A 134 13.02 -9.22 0.17
N VAL A 135 11.86 -8.89 -0.39
CA VAL A 135 11.41 -9.32 -1.71
C VAL A 135 11.41 -8.09 -2.61
N ILE A 136 12.07 -8.20 -3.75
CA ILE A 136 12.20 -7.14 -4.76
C ILE A 136 11.39 -7.59 -5.97
N LEU A 137 10.50 -6.72 -6.43
CA LEU A 137 9.70 -6.94 -7.63
C LEU A 137 10.12 -5.91 -8.68
N ASP A 138 10.71 -6.39 -9.76
CA ASP A 138 10.98 -5.64 -10.97
C ASP A 138 9.82 -5.81 -11.92
N TYR A 139 8.97 -4.80 -12.00
CA TYR A 139 7.84 -4.76 -12.91
C TYR A 139 8.33 -4.34 -14.29
N VAL A 140 7.89 -5.06 -15.32
CA VAL A 140 8.02 -4.67 -16.72
C VAL A 140 6.61 -4.42 -17.25
N MET A 141 6.41 -3.22 -17.78
CA MET A 141 5.12 -2.70 -18.21
C MET A 141 5.09 -2.57 -19.74
N ASP A 142 3.90 -2.46 -20.31
CA ASP A 142 3.70 -1.98 -21.67
C ASP A 142 2.71 -0.84 -21.64
N ILE A 143 3.24 0.36 -21.67
CA ILE A 143 2.45 1.59 -21.66
C ILE A 143 2.37 2.23 -23.04
N SER A 144 2.70 1.50 -24.11
CA SER A 144 2.71 2.02 -25.49
C SER A 144 1.35 2.60 -25.87
N GLU A 145 0.26 1.96 -25.43
CA GLU A 145 -1.12 2.43 -25.65
C GLU A 145 -1.47 3.72 -24.88
N LEU A 146 -0.71 4.07 -23.84
CA LEU A 146 -0.95 5.24 -23.00
C LEU A 146 -0.13 6.46 -23.44
N VAL A 147 0.85 6.30 -24.33
CA VAL A 147 1.71 7.40 -24.77
C VAL A 147 0.85 8.48 -25.45
N GLY A 148 0.92 9.71 -24.91
CA GLY A 148 0.15 10.85 -25.42
C GLY A 148 -1.31 10.87 -24.96
N SER A 149 -1.77 9.87 -24.20
CA SER A 149 -3.06 9.94 -23.53
C SER A 149 -3.04 10.98 -22.40
N PHE A 150 -4.18 11.62 -22.22
CA PHE A 150 -4.46 12.50 -21.09
C PHE A 150 -5.44 11.79 -20.16
N ASP A 151 -5.22 11.90 -18.86
CA ASP A 151 -6.15 11.40 -17.86
C ASP A 151 -6.76 12.55 -17.05
N ARG A 152 -7.69 12.20 -16.15
CA ARG A 152 -8.38 13.14 -15.28
C ARG A 152 -7.48 13.91 -14.31
N THR A 153 -6.18 13.63 -14.26
CA THR A 153 -5.18 14.35 -13.45
C THR A 153 -4.37 15.36 -14.28
N ASP A 154 -4.62 15.43 -15.58
CA ASP A 154 -4.09 16.46 -16.48
C ASP A 154 -5.02 17.70 -16.53
N SER A 155 -4.53 18.82 -17.06
CA SER A 155 -5.25 20.10 -17.14
C SER A 155 -5.06 20.77 -18.50
N GLU A 156 -5.82 21.82 -18.79
CA GLU A 156 -5.65 22.64 -20.00
C GLU A 156 -4.25 23.26 -20.15
N TYR A 157 -3.53 23.41 -19.04
CA TYR A 157 -2.13 23.90 -19.01
C TYR A 157 -1.11 22.78 -19.26
N THR A 158 -1.53 21.52 -19.26
CA THR A 158 -0.66 20.36 -19.49
C THR A 158 -0.41 20.19 -20.99
N LYS A 159 0.83 20.41 -21.44
CA LYS A 159 1.20 20.21 -22.86
C LYS A 159 1.41 18.73 -23.24
N LYS A 160 1.65 17.86 -22.26
CA LYS A 160 2.02 16.46 -22.42
C LYS A 160 1.36 15.66 -21.30
N GLY A 161 0.47 14.73 -21.64
CA GLY A 161 -0.18 13.89 -20.63
C GLY A 161 0.82 13.07 -19.81
N ARG A 162 0.36 12.55 -18.65
CA ARG A 162 1.19 11.86 -17.65
C ARG A 162 2.14 10.81 -18.21
N TYR A 163 1.75 10.12 -19.28
CA TYR A 163 2.48 9.00 -19.89
C TYR A 163 3.30 9.39 -21.13
N HIS A 164 3.61 10.69 -21.31
CA HIS A 164 4.40 11.15 -22.44
C HIS A 164 5.91 10.88 -22.27
N GLY A 165 6.59 10.49 -23.35
CA GLY A 165 8.05 10.33 -23.40
C GLY A 165 8.48 8.93 -23.83
N ILE A 166 9.75 8.59 -23.59
CA ILE A 166 10.24 7.21 -23.68
C ILE A 166 9.54 6.43 -22.56
N PRO A 167 8.80 5.36 -22.86
CA PRO A 167 8.19 4.53 -21.83
C PRO A 167 9.23 4.10 -20.82
N VAL A 168 9.17 4.61 -19.58
CA VAL A 168 9.80 3.92 -18.45
C VAL A 168 8.85 2.76 -18.14
N ASP A 169 9.07 1.68 -18.86
CA ASP A 169 8.32 0.45 -18.74
C ASP A 169 8.73 -0.35 -17.50
N HIS A 170 9.87 -0.05 -16.90
CA HIS A 170 10.38 -0.79 -15.76
C HIS A 170 10.41 0.04 -14.49
N PHE A 171 9.93 -0.54 -13.40
CA PHE A 171 10.14 0.02 -12.07
C PHE A 171 10.33 -1.08 -11.04
N ARG A 172 11.06 -0.75 -9.97
CA ARG A 172 11.39 -1.65 -8.88
C ARG A 172 10.68 -1.23 -7.62
N LEU A 173 10.06 -2.19 -6.93
CA LEU A 173 9.56 -2.02 -5.58
C LEU A 173 10.15 -3.10 -4.68
N SER A 174 10.47 -2.71 -3.44
CA SER A 174 10.99 -3.60 -2.42
C SER A 174 10.02 -3.69 -1.26
N TYR A 175 9.90 -4.90 -0.71
CA TYR A 175 8.96 -5.22 0.35
C TYR A 175 9.59 -6.09 1.42
N TYR A 176 9.14 -5.91 2.67
CA TYR A 176 9.39 -6.83 3.75
C TYR A 176 8.45 -8.05 3.64
N PRO A 177 8.99 -9.29 3.62
CA PRO A 177 8.19 -10.47 3.36
C PRO A 177 7.47 -10.99 4.61
N HIS A 178 6.38 -10.32 5.00
CA HIS A 178 5.54 -10.72 6.12
C HIS A 178 4.96 -12.13 5.93
N ARG A 179 5.40 -13.08 6.77
CA ARG A 179 4.76 -14.40 6.87
C ARG A 179 3.44 -14.31 7.62
N LEU A 180 2.44 -15.07 7.18
CA LEU A 180 1.08 -15.03 7.72
C LEU A 180 1.04 -15.24 9.23
N GLU A 181 1.75 -16.25 9.73
CA GLU A 181 1.78 -16.59 11.16
C GLU A 181 2.38 -15.45 12.00
N SER A 182 3.54 -14.95 11.58
CA SER A 182 4.24 -13.86 12.29
C SER A 182 3.42 -12.57 12.30
N PHE A 183 2.88 -12.18 11.14
CA PHE A 183 2.05 -10.97 11.01
C PHE A 183 0.76 -11.07 11.83
N THR A 184 0.11 -12.25 11.80
CA THR A 184 -1.05 -12.55 12.64
C THR A 184 -0.73 -12.40 14.12
N GLY A 185 0.43 -12.90 14.56
CA GLY A 185 0.89 -12.78 15.94
C GLY A 185 1.06 -11.33 16.38
N VAL A 186 1.61 -10.46 15.52
CA VAL A 186 1.75 -9.03 15.81
C VAL A 186 0.38 -8.35 15.91
N LEU A 187 -0.54 -8.62 14.97
CA LEU A 187 -1.88 -8.02 14.99
C LEU A 187 -2.66 -8.41 16.25
N LYS A 188 -2.66 -9.70 16.62
CA LYS A 188 -3.36 -10.19 17.82
C LYS A 188 -2.85 -9.58 19.12
N LYS A 189 -1.57 -9.19 19.18
CA LYS A 189 -1.00 -8.54 20.36
C LYS A 189 -1.62 -7.16 20.64
N TYR A 190 -2.07 -6.44 19.61
CA TYR A 190 -2.61 -5.09 19.73
C TYR A 190 -4.13 -5.01 19.51
N LEU A 191 -4.72 -6.01 18.86
CA LEU A 191 -6.14 -6.07 18.51
C LEU A 191 -6.81 -7.21 19.29
N GLU A 192 -7.06 -6.99 20.59
CA GLU A 192 -7.46 -8.05 21.54
C GLU A 192 -8.86 -8.65 21.30
N LYS A 193 -9.70 -8.15 20.37
CA LYS A 193 -11.00 -8.74 20.03
C LYS A 193 -11.34 -8.64 18.55
N THR A 194 -11.49 -9.82 17.92
CA THR A 194 -12.05 -10.07 16.58
C THR A 194 -11.12 -9.80 15.41
N VAL A 195 -10.52 -10.86 14.87
CA VAL A 195 -9.88 -10.81 13.56
C VAL A 195 -10.37 -12.00 12.73
N SER A 196 -11.23 -11.71 11.74
CA SER A 196 -11.36 -12.58 10.56
C SER A 196 -10.27 -12.15 9.57
N MET A 197 -9.07 -12.71 9.73
CA MET A 197 -8.02 -12.58 8.72
C MET A 197 -8.31 -13.62 7.65
N LYS A 198 -8.96 -13.21 6.56
CA LYS A 198 -8.91 -14.00 5.33
C LYS A 198 -7.60 -13.66 4.63
N SER A 199 -6.61 -14.53 4.82
CA SER A 199 -5.57 -14.74 3.83
C SER A 199 -6.28 -15.09 2.52
N LEU A 200 -6.46 -14.11 1.64
CA LEU A 200 -6.82 -14.35 0.25
C LEU A 200 -5.56 -14.84 -0.45
N ALA A 201 -5.16 -16.06 -0.14
CA ALA A 201 -4.39 -16.87 -1.05
C ALA A 201 -5.32 -17.22 -2.21
N ILE A 202 -5.40 -16.34 -3.20
CA ILE A 202 -5.86 -16.77 -4.51
C ILE A 202 -4.73 -17.62 -5.07
N SER A 203 -4.76 -18.91 -4.74
CA SER A 203 -4.25 -19.93 -5.65
C SER A 203 -5.15 -19.85 -6.89
N SER A 204 -4.80 -18.99 -7.82
CA SER A 204 -5.34 -19.10 -9.17
C SER A 204 -4.78 -20.40 -9.73
N LEU A 205 -5.72 -21.27 -10.13
CA LEU A 205 -5.54 -22.42 -11.01
C LEU A 205 -4.49 -22.20 -12.10
#